data_AF-A0A815JKC3-F1
#
_entry.id   AF-A0A815JKC3-F1
#
_cell.length_a   1.000
_cell.length_b   1.000
_cell.length_c   1.000
_cell.angle_alpha   90.00
_cell.angle_beta   90.00
_cell.angle_gamma   90.00
#
_symmetry.space_group_name_H-M   'P 1'
#
loop_
_entity.id
_entity.type
_entity.pdbx_description
1 polymer ?
#
loop_
_entity_poly.entity_id
_entity_poly.type
_entity_poly.pdbx_seq_one_letter_code
_entity_poly.pdbx_strand_id
1 'polypeptide(L)'
;MASYASPTSNNSLKHVEWMWKANPDPFSSSERAIWNHYSDLENLIIEEAFQDKQPRALLDDYYIDFKSNLQISHIDDYKQRPIKRVERERQDKHLREARFMDLPVSVGRSFGGQYGWVSPFVIEVRRDLKLEPNDLPSKKPNMIPMLTEKAARGIIEEGKHIRKQREAEKLAKMLREKKNAGMEEVWKRCAYLYTLESFLYQTLNAAMRLVGDKEHEQVWRSKVRTLGPFCLLLWDDPFNQKLTIEKTLYRGAKLTKEQIAGYEDMAKNKEACGSFQAYTSCSRSIDV
;
A
#
# COMPACT_ATOMS: atom_id res chain seq x y z
N MET A 1 38.87 10.38 29.23
CA MET A 1 39.10 9.79 27.89
C MET A 1 38.65 8.34 27.92
N ALA A 2 37.50 8.05 27.32
CA ALA A 2 37.09 6.69 26.99
C ALA A 2 36.37 6.79 25.64
N SER A 3 37.11 6.40 24.59
CA SER A 3 36.66 6.35 23.20
C SER A 3 35.75 5.14 23.04
N TYR A 4 34.43 5.35 22.99
CA TYR A 4 33.50 4.32 22.55
C TYR A 4 33.56 4.25 21.02
N ALA A 5 34.30 3.26 20.52
CA ALA A 5 34.24 2.86 19.13
C ALA A 5 32.79 2.47 18.79
N SER A 6 32.19 3.21 17.87
CA SER A 6 30.90 2.85 17.29
C SER A 6 31.08 1.62 16.41
N PRO A 7 30.29 0.54 16.57
CA PRO A 7 30.30 -0.54 15.61
C PRO A 7 29.60 -0.04 14.33
N THR A 8 30.40 0.30 13.34
CA THR A 8 29.98 0.46 11.95
C THR A 8 29.48 -0.89 11.44
N SER A 9 28.20 -1.19 11.66
CA SER A 9 27.52 -2.22 10.88
C SER A 9 27.23 -1.66 9.49
N ASN A 10 28.19 -1.82 8.59
CA ASN A 10 27.96 -1.76 7.14
C ASN A 10 27.05 -2.93 6.74
N ASN A 11 25.78 -2.92 7.16
CA ASN A 11 24.74 -3.70 6.52
C ASN A 11 24.19 -2.87 5.36
N SER A 12 24.95 -2.81 4.27
CA SER A 12 24.38 -2.43 2.98
C SER A 12 23.43 -3.56 2.57
N LEU A 13 22.20 -3.51 3.07
CA LEU A 13 21.11 -4.36 2.58
C LEU A 13 20.96 -4.06 1.09
N LYS A 14 21.61 -4.86 0.26
CA LYS A 14 21.45 -4.83 -1.20
C LYS A 14 19.99 -5.08 -1.50
N HIS A 15 19.36 -4.17 -2.23
CA HIS A 15 17.98 -4.34 -2.66
C HIS A 15 17.98 -4.95 -4.05
N VAL A 16 17.23 -6.03 -4.23
CA VAL A 16 17.10 -6.69 -5.54
C VAL A 16 15.89 -6.12 -6.25
N GLU A 17 16.08 -5.77 -7.51
CA GLU A 17 15.05 -5.21 -8.35
C GLU A 17 15.02 -5.92 -9.70
N TRP A 18 13.83 -6.38 -10.06
CA TRP A 18 13.52 -6.90 -11.38
C TRP A 18 12.96 -5.77 -12.24
N MET A 19 13.39 -5.77 -13.50
CA MET A 19 12.99 -4.78 -14.48
C MET A 19 12.62 -5.45 -15.80
N TRP A 20 11.79 -4.79 -16.58
CA TRP A 20 11.40 -5.22 -17.93
C TRP A 20 11.70 -4.11 -18.96
N LYS A 21 12.04 -4.50 -20.19
CA LYS A 21 12.36 -3.55 -21.25
C LYS A 21 11.08 -2.93 -21.82
N ALA A 22 10.96 -1.62 -21.65
CA ALA A 22 9.74 -0.84 -21.88
C ALA A 22 9.62 -0.21 -23.27
N ASN A 23 10.64 -0.37 -24.13
CA ASN A 23 10.57 0.08 -25.52
C ASN A 23 9.31 -0.43 -26.24
N PRO A 24 8.73 0.33 -27.19
CA PRO A 24 7.66 -0.14 -28.06
C PRO A 24 8.05 -1.42 -28.82
N ASP A 25 9.26 -1.44 -29.39
CA ASP A 25 9.94 -2.66 -29.84
C ASP A 25 10.97 -3.09 -28.77
N PRO A 26 10.65 -4.08 -27.93
CA PRO A 26 11.54 -4.53 -26.87
C PRO A 26 12.79 -5.26 -27.40
N PHE A 27 12.83 -5.69 -28.66
CA PHE A 27 13.95 -6.44 -29.23
C PHE A 27 14.83 -5.60 -30.16
N SER A 28 14.44 -4.36 -30.47
CA SER A 28 15.28 -3.43 -31.23
C SER A 28 16.65 -3.24 -30.57
N SER A 29 17.69 -3.36 -31.39
CA SER A 29 19.10 -3.07 -31.06
C SER A 29 19.51 -1.64 -31.40
N SER A 30 18.68 -0.91 -32.16
CA SER A 30 18.96 0.46 -32.61
C SER A 30 18.53 1.52 -31.59
N GLU A 31 17.56 1.19 -30.75
CA GLU A 31 17.05 2.10 -29.73
C GLU A 31 17.77 1.94 -28.39
N ARG A 32 17.93 3.06 -27.67
CA ARG A 32 18.37 3.02 -26.28
C ARG A 32 17.36 2.23 -25.45
N ALA A 33 17.84 1.25 -24.68
CA ALA A 33 16.98 0.43 -23.84
C ALA A 33 16.38 1.27 -22.69
N ILE A 34 15.05 1.34 -22.65
CA ILE A 34 14.28 1.91 -21.56
C ILE A 34 13.84 0.76 -20.68
N TRP A 35 14.10 0.85 -19.38
CA TRP A 35 13.76 -0.20 -18.42
C TRP A 35 12.75 0.34 -17.42
N ASN A 36 11.63 -0.36 -17.27
CA ASN A 36 10.64 -0.11 -16.24
C ASN A 36 10.75 -1.15 -15.13
N HIS A 37 10.21 -0.76 -13.99
CA HIS A 37 10.21 -1.55 -12.77
C HIS A 37 8.95 -2.39 -12.69
N TYR A 38 9.05 -3.56 -12.08
CA TYR A 38 7.88 -4.24 -11.55
C TYR A 38 7.41 -3.54 -10.27
N SER A 39 6.13 -3.67 -9.94
CA SER A 39 5.62 -3.20 -8.65
C SER A 39 6.34 -3.91 -7.51
N ASP A 40 6.33 -3.31 -6.30
CA ASP A 40 6.93 -3.92 -5.10
C ASP A 40 6.47 -5.39 -4.91
N LEU A 41 5.20 -5.67 -5.20
CA LEU A 41 4.59 -6.97 -4.98
C LEU A 41 4.93 -7.98 -6.08
N GLU A 42 4.90 -7.57 -7.34
CA GLU A 42 5.38 -8.42 -8.44
C GLU A 42 6.87 -8.75 -8.25
N ASN A 43 7.69 -7.76 -7.87
CA ASN A 43 9.11 -7.98 -7.57
C ASN A 43 9.32 -9.02 -6.46
N LEU A 44 8.52 -9.00 -5.39
CA LEU A 44 8.56 -10.03 -4.34
C LEU A 44 8.18 -11.42 -4.86
N ILE A 45 7.19 -11.53 -5.74
CA ILE A 45 6.76 -12.81 -6.32
C ILE A 45 7.85 -13.36 -7.24
N ILE A 46 8.44 -12.51 -8.09
CA ILE A 46 9.52 -12.89 -9.00
C ILE A 46 10.75 -13.33 -8.20
N GLU A 47 11.18 -12.56 -7.22
CA GLU A 47 12.37 -12.89 -6.43
C GLU A 47 12.16 -14.16 -5.59
N GLU A 48 10.99 -14.37 -4.98
CA GLU A 48 10.69 -15.64 -4.26
C GLU A 48 10.80 -16.84 -5.21
N ALA A 49 10.16 -16.78 -6.39
CA ALA A 49 10.23 -17.87 -7.37
C ALA A 49 11.65 -18.11 -7.88
N PHE A 50 12.44 -17.05 -8.07
CA PHE A 50 13.83 -17.15 -8.48
C PHE A 50 14.72 -17.80 -7.42
N GLN A 51 14.59 -17.37 -6.15
CA GLN A 51 15.34 -17.94 -5.03
C GLN A 51 14.97 -19.41 -4.77
N ASP A 52 13.70 -19.76 -4.98
CA ASP A 52 13.18 -21.13 -4.92
C ASP A 52 13.57 -21.98 -6.13
N LYS A 53 14.36 -21.44 -7.08
CA LYS A 53 14.82 -22.11 -8.31
C LYS A 53 13.67 -22.62 -9.17
N GLN A 54 12.51 -21.96 -9.12
CA GLN A 54 11.41 -22.27 -10.00
C GLN A 54 11.79 -21.89 -11.44
N PRO A 55 11.32 -22.62 -12.47
CA PRO A 55 11.62 -22.26 -13.86
C PRO A 55 10.92 -20.97 -14.29
N ARG A 56 9.82 -20.62 -13.61
CA ARG A 56 9.00 -19.45 -13.93
C ARG A 56 8.39 -18.81 -12.70
N ALA A 57 8.15 -17.50 -12.76
CA ALA A 57 7.28 -16.80 -11.81
C ALA A 57 5.93 -16.49 -12.48
N LEU A 58 4.82 -16.81 -11.82
CA LEU A 58 3.47 -16.53 -12.34
C LEU A 58 2.94 -15.23 -11.75
N LEU A 59 2.62 -14.26 -12.60
CA LEU A 59 1.97 -13.00 -12.23
C LEU A 59 0.56 -12.97 -12.83
N ASP A 60 -0.20 -11.91 -12.56
CA ASP A 60 -1.62 -11.83 -12.94
C ASP A 60 -1.81 -11.74 -14.46
N ASP A 61 -1.04 -10.90 -15.16
CA ASP A 61 -1.20 -10.60 -16.59
C ASP A 61 -0.17 -11.30 -17.49
N TYR A 62 0.91 -11.81 -16.89
CA TYR A 62 2.05 -12.43 -17.58
C TYR A 62 2.78 -13.41 -16.66
N TYR A 63 3.72 -14.16 -17.22
CA TYR A 63 4.69 -14.91 -16.44
C TYR A 63 6.12 -14.54 -16.83
N ILE A 64 7.04 -14.82 -15.92
CA ILE A 64 8.48 -14.66 -16.13
C ILE A 64 9.07 -16.03 -16.41
N ASP A 65 9.72 -16.20 -17.55
CA ASP A 65 10.57 -17.34 -17.84
C ASP A 65 12.03 -16.98 -17.53
N PHE A 66 12.56 -17.58 -16.47
CA PHE A 66 13.93 -17.33 -16.03
C PHE A 66 14.99 -17.96 -16.94
N LYS A 67 14.65 -19.01 -17.70
CA LYS A 67 15.58 -19.65 -18.62
C LYS A 67 15.86 -18.73 -19.81
N SER A 68 14.80 -18.11 -20.33
CA SER A 68 14.88 -17.22 -21.49
C SER A 68 15.12 -15.76 -21.10
N ASN A 69 15.00 -15.41 -19.81
CA ASN A 69 14.99 -14.03 -19.32
C ASN A 69 13.93 -13.17 -20.01
N LEU A 70 12.71 -13.71 -20.12
CA LEU A 70 11.59 -13.06 -20.78
C LEU A 70 10.38 -12.96 -19.86
N GLN A 71 9.70 -11.84 -19.93
CA GLN A 71 8.29 -11.68 -19.57
C GLN A 71 7.44 -12.07 -20.78
N ILE A 72 6.41 -12.89 -20.58
CA ILE A 72 5.51 -13.38 -21.63
C ILE A 72 4.06 -13.21 -21.18
N SER A 73 3.22 -12.57 -22.01
CA SER A 73 1.80 -12.38 -21.69
C SER A 73 1.04 -13.71 -21.65
N HIS A 74 0.10 -13.86 -20.72
CA HIS A 74 -0.79 -15.04 -20.68
C HIS A 74 -1.80 -15.09 -21.85
N ILE A 75 -2.03 -13.95 -22.51
CA ILE A 75 -3.05 -13.81 -23.57
C ILE A 75 -2.43 -13.96 -24.96
N ASP A 76 -1.21 -13.50 -25.12
CA ASP A 76 -0.53 -13.38 -26.41
C ASP A 76 0.96 -13.68 -26.24
N ASP A 77 1.35 -14.91 -26.58
CA ASP A 77 2.73 -15.37 -26.45
C ASP A 77 3.71 -14.58 -27.35
N TYR A 78 3.24 -13.81 -28.33
CA TYR A 78 4.10 -12.91 -29.11
C TYR A 78 4.42 -11.61 -28.36
N LYS A 79 3.64 -11.24 -27.34
CA LYS A 79 3.92 -10.11 -26.46
C LYS A 79 4.93 -10.50 -25.40
N GLN A 80 6.19 -10.46 -25.81
CA GLN A 80 7.33 -10.78 -24.97
C GLN A 80 8.20 -9.55 -24.71
N ARG A 81 8.81 -9.49 -23.53
CA ARG A 81 9.74 -8.42 -23.17
C ARG A 81 10.96 -9.00 -22.43
N PRO A 82 12.19 -8.62 -22.78
CA PRO A 82 13.37 -8.94 -22.00
C PRO A 82 13.26 -8.43 -20.57
N ILE A 83 13.77 -9.22 -19.63
CA ILE A 83 13.84 -8.85 -18.22
C ILE A 83 15.27 -8.89 -17.72
N LYS A 84 15.51 -8.22 -16.60
CA LYS A 84 16.79 -8.29 -15.90
C LYS A 84 16.60 -8.15 -14.39
N ARG A 85 17.54 -8.73 -13.65
CA ARG A 85 17.71 -8.58 -12.20
C ARG A 85 18.87 -7.63 -11.94
N VAL A 86 18.67 -6.64 -11.07
CA VAL A 86 19.69 -5.66 -10.68
C VAL A 86 19.81 -5.64 -9.17
N GLU A 87 21.04 -5.62 -8.66
CA GLU A 87 21.31 -5.34 -7.25
C GLU A 87 21.60 -3.85 -7.09
N ARG A 88 20.79 -3.15 -6.30
CA ARG A 88 20.95 -1.73 -6.01
C ARG A 88 21.40 -1.48 -4.57
N GLU A 89 22.09 -0.38 -4.38
CA GLU A 89 22.31 0.18 -3.05
C GLU A 89 21.03 0.84 -2.53
N ARG A 90 20.87 0.87 -1.20
CA ARG A 90 19.67 1.40 -0.55
C ARG A 90 19.39 2.88 -0.87
N GLN A 91 20.41 3.61 -1.30
CA GLN A 91 20.35 5.03 -1.64
C GLN A 91 19.71 5.27 -3.03
N ASP A 92 19.75 4.28 -3.93
CA ASP A 92 19.19 4.34 -5.29
C ASP A 92 17.69 3.95 -5.35
N LYS A 93 16.98 4.15 -4.24
CA LYS A 93 15.61 3.67 -4.12
C LYS A 93 14.68 4.42 -5.06
N HIS A 94 13.97 3.69 -5.91
CA HIS A 94 12.91 4.23 -6.75
C HIS A 94 11.84 4.92 -5.88
N LEU A 95 11.50 6.16 -6.24
CA LEU A 95 10.41 6.91 -5.63
C LEU A 95 9.08 6.38 -6.18
N ARG A 96 8.19 5.95 -5.28
CA ARG A 96 6.84 5.48 -5.64
C ARG A 96 5.91 6.67 -5.87
N GLU A 97 6.18 7.45 -6.90
CA GLU A 97 5.52 8.73 -7.20
C GLU A 97 3.99 8.60 -7.20
N ALA A 98 3.44 7.54 -7.78
CA ALA A 98 2.00 7.30 -7.84
C ALA A 98 1.32 7.31 -6.46
N ARG A 99 2.03 6.89 -5.40
CA ARG A 99 1.53 6.89 -4.03
C ARG A 99 1.37 8.30 -3.45
N PHE A 100 2.16 9.24 -3.94
CA PHE A 100 2.21 10.62 -3.48
C PHE A 100 1.52 11.59 -4.43
N MET A 101 1.15 11.18 -5.64
CA MET A 101 0.66 12.07 -6.69
C MET A 101 -0.83 11.93 -7.02
N ASP A 102 -1.42 10.74 -6.86
CA ASP A 102 -2.74 10.46 -7.43
C ASP A 102 -3.74 9.98 -6.38
N LEU A 103 -4.56 10.91 -5.88
CA LEU A 103 -5.75 10.56 -5.13
C LEU A 103 -6.88 11.54 -5.44
N PRO A 104 -8.03 11.07 -5.95
CA PRO A 104 -9.22 11.90 -6.04
C PRO A 104 -9.67 12.23 -4.63
N VAL A 105 -9.55 13.50 -4.23
CA VAL A 105 -10.30 14.04 -3.09
C VAL A 105 -11.78 14.02 -3.52
N SER A 106 -12.67 13.50 -2.67
CA SER A 106 -14.09 13.35 -3.01
C SER A 106 -14.64 14.68 -3.52
N VAL A 107 -15.39 14.62 -4.63
CA VAL A 107 -15.98 15.81 -5.25
C VAL A 107 -16.89 16.46 -4.20
N GLY A 108 -16.49 17.63 -3.70
CA GLY A 108 -17.24 18.39 -2.71
C GLY A 108 -16.81 18.28 -1.24
N ARG A 109 -15.75 17.52 -0.87
CA ARG A 109 -15.21 17.54 0.51
C ARG A 109 -13.69 17.51 0.58
N SER A 110 -13.07 18.63 0.99
CA SER A 110 -11.61 18.71 1.25
C SER A 110 -11.19 17.99 2.53
N PHE A 111 -12.09 17.86 3.51
CA PHE A 111 -11.82 17.25 4.81
C PHE A 111 -12.94 16.30 5.22
N GLY A 112 -12.65 15.39 6.15
CA GLY A 112 -13.62 14.42 6.67
C GLY A 112 -14.76 15.00 7.51
N GLY A 113 -14.63 16.25 7.95
CA GLY A 113 -15.63 16.93 8.79
C GLY A 113 -15.65 16.43 10.25
N GLN A 114 -16.55 17.01 11.05
CA GLN A 114 -16.68 17.02 12.52
C GLN A 114 -16.79 15.66 13.26
N TYR A 115 -16.40 14.53 12.67
CA TYR A 115 -16.56 13.19 13.28
C TYR A 115 -15.51 12.83 14.34
N GLY A 116 -14.77 13.83 14.83
CA GLY A 116 -13.67 13.64 15.79
C GLY A 116 -12.46 12.94 15.15
N TRP A 117 -11.63 12.33 15.98
CA TRP A 117 -10.37 11.69 15.59
C TRP A 117 -10.53 10.33 14.88
N VAL A 118 -11.76 9.80 14.78
CA VAL A 118 -12.03 8.47 14.21
C VAL A 118 -12.64 8.61 12.83
N SER A 119 -12.03 7.97 11.82
CA SER A 119 -12.55 7.98 10.45
C SER A 119 -13.96 7.37 10.39
N PRO A 120 -14.93 7.97 9.65
CA PRO A 120 -16.26 7.39 9.47
C PRO A 120 -16.22 5.97 8.89
N PHE A 121 -15.21 5.65 8.08
CA PHE A 121 -15.01 4.29 7.57
C PHE A 121 -14.78 3.30 8.72
N VAL A 122 -13.94 3.65 9.69
CA VAL A 122 -13.67 2.81 10.88
C VAL A 122 -14.92 2.63 11.73
N ILE A 123 -15.78 3.66 11.83
CA ILE A 123 -17.08 3.56 12.51
C ILE A 123 -17.98 2.53 11.82
N GLU A 124 -18.11 2.59 10.50
CA GLU A 124 -18.91 1.63 9.72
C GLU A 124 -18.35 0.21 9.80
N VAL A 125 -17.02 0.04 9.78
CA VAL A 125 -16.35 -1.26 9.97
C VAL A 125 -16.71 -1.87 11.32
N ARG A 126 -16.67 -1.07 12.39
CA ARG A 126 -17.03 -1.56 13.73
C ARG A 126 -18.49 -1.97 13.81
N ARG A 127 -19.40 -1.24 13.14
CA ARG A 127 -20.82 -1.60 13.02
C ARG A 127 -21.00 -2.93 12.27
N ASP A 128 -20.33 -3.09 11.12
CA ASP A 128 -20.40 -4.33 10.32
C ASP A 128 -19.85 -5.55 11.09
N LEU A 129 -18.77 -5.35 11.84
CA LEU A 129 -18.17 -6.38 12.70
C LEU A 129 -18.91 -6.58 14.04
N LYS A 130 -19.95 -5.79 14.33
CA LYS A 130 -20.71 -5.81 15.60
C LYS A 130 -19.81 -5.61 16.84
N LEU A 131 -18.89 -4.65 16.75
CA LEU A 131 -17.92 -4.32 17.80
C LEU A 131 -18.35 -3.10 18.60
N GLU A 132 -18.30 -3.20 19.93
CA GLU A 132 -18.59 -2.08 20.83
C GLU A 132 -17.56 -0.95 20.76
N PRO A 133 -17.91 0.28 21.20
CA PRO A 133 -17.04 1.35 21.72
C PRO A 133 -15.53 1.13 21.66
N ASN A 134 -15.15 0.22 22.56
CA ASN A 134 -13.82 0.02 23.08
C ASN A 134 -13.22 -1.31 22.61
N ASP A 135 -13.90 -2.00 21.68
CA ASP A 135 -13.51 -3.31 21.16
C ASP A 135 -12.46 -3.14 20.06
N LEU A 136 -11.27 -2.75 20.49
CA LEU A 136 -10.10 -2.59 19.63
C LEU A 136 -9.22 -3.85 19.66
N PRO A 137 -8.62 -4.24 18.53
CA PRO A 137 -7.67 -5.36 18.45
C PRO A 137 -6.57 -5.34 19.52
N SER A 138 -6.02 -4.16 19.81
CA SER A 138 -4.98 -3.88 20.81
C SER A 138 -5.44 -4.13 22.24
N LYS A 139 -6.74 -3.98 22.51
CA LYS A 139 -7.37 -4.19 23.82
C LYS A 139 -7.97 -5.58 23.99
N LYS A 140 -8.28 -6.27 22.89
CA LYS A 140 -8.89 -7.60 22.87
C LYS A 140 -8.08 -8.57 22.01
N PRO A 141 -6.91 -9.07 22.47
CA PRO A 141 -6.00 -9.84 21.63
C PRO A 141 -6.60 -11.12 21.01
N ASN A 142 -7.62 -11.69 21.64
CA ASN A 142 -8.34 -12.86 21.13
C ASN A 142 -9.05 -12.62 19.79
N MET A 143 -9.37 -11.37 19.43
CA MET A 143 -9.99 -11.05 18.15
C MET A 143 -8.99 -10.99 16.99
N ILE A 144 -7.70 -10.81 17.27
CA ILE A 144 -6.67 -10.57 16.25
C ILE A 144 -6.60 -11.69 15.21
N PRO A 145 -6.58 -12.98 15.57
CA PRO A 145 -6.51 -14.05 14.57
C PRO A 145 -7.72 -14.05 13.62
N MET A 146 -8.91 -13.79 14.18
CA MET A 146 -10.17 -13.75 13.44
C MET A 146 -10.25 -12.56 12.50
N LEU A 147 -9.83 -11.36 12.96
CA LEU A 147 -9.74 -10.17 12.11
C LEU A 147 -8.69 -10.32 11.01
N THR A 148 -7.52 -10.89 11.33
CA THR A 148 -6.46 -11.14 10.36
C THR A 148 -6.94 -12.08 9.25
N GLU A 149 -7.68 -13.13 9.60
CA GLU A 149 -8.23 -14.06 8.61
C GLU A 149 -9.35 -13.42 7.77
N LYS A 150 -10.20 -12.57 8.37
CA LYS A 150 -11.19 -11.79 7.62
C LYS A 150 -10.52 -10.80 6.67
N ALA A 151 -9.49 -10.09 7.13
CA ALA A 151 -8.70 -9.17 6.32
C ALA A 151 -8.03 -9.88 5.14
N ALA A 152 -7.38 -11.01 5.38
CA ALA A 152 -6.74 -11.81 4.33
C ALA A 152 -7.76 -12.29 3.26
N ARG A 153 -8.96 -12.74 3.68
CA ARG A 153 -10.03 -13.12 2.76
C ARG A 153 -10.55 -11.94 1.96
N GLY A 154 -10.81 -10.81 2.61
CA GLY A 154 -11.27 -9.61 1.93
C GLY A 154 -10.27 -9.06 0.91
N ILE A 155 -8.96 -9.10 1.21
CA ILE A 155 -7.91 -8.74 0.24
C ILE A 155 -8.00 -9.64 -1.01
N ILE A 156 -8.16 -10.95 -0.83
CA ILE A 156 -8.31 -11.91 -1.95
C ILE A 156 -9.58 -11.61 -2.76
N GLU A 157 -10.70 -11.36 -2.10
CA GLU A 157 -11.96 -11.02 -2.77
C GLU A 157 -11.81 -9.76 -3.63
N GLU A 158 -11.20 -8.71 -3.08
CA GLU A 158 -10.92 -7.47 -3.81
C GLU A 158 -9.98 -7.68 -4.99
N GLY A 159 -8.89 -8.43 -4.80
CA GLY A 159 -7.97 -8.81 -5.87
C GLY A 159 -8.67 -9.50 -7.03
N LYS A 160 -9.57 -10.45 -6.74
CA LYS A 160 -10.36 -11.12 -7.78
C LYS A 160 -11.22 -10.15 -8.59
N HIS A 161 -11.82 -9.16 -7.94
CA HIS A 161 -12.70 -8.19 -8.61
C HIS A 161 -11.96 -7.32 -9.62
N ILE A 162 -10.68 -7.02 -9.34
CA ILE A 162 -9.82 -6.20 -10.20
C ILE A 162 -8.84 -7.02 -11.05
N ARG A 163 -9.00 -8.35 -11.08
CA ARG A 163 -8.11 -9.30 -11.80
C ARG A 163 -6.64 -9.26 -11.33
N LYS A 164 -6.40 -8.97 -10.06
CA LYS A 164 -5.10 -9.02 -9.36
C LYS A 164 -5.06 -10.13 -8.31
N GLN A 165 -5.41 -11.35 -8.71
CA GLN A 165 -5.58 -12.48 -7.79
C GLN A 165 -4.25 -12.94 -7.18
N ARG A 166 -3.18 -13.03 -7.97
CA ARG A 166 -1.85 -13.47 -7.52
C ARG A 166 -1.25 -12.50 -6.52
N GLU A 167 -1.32 -11.21 -6.85
CA GLU A 167 -0.97 -10.14 -5.92
C GLU A 167 -1.74 -10.28 -4.59
N ALA A 168 -3.06 -10.43 -4.66
CA ALA A 168 -3.90 -10.53 -3.47
C ALA A 168 -3.62 -11.78 -2.62
N GLU A 169 -3.39 -12.93 -3.25
CA GLU A 169 -2.98 -14.17 -2.59
C GLU A 169 -1.63 -13.98 -1.86
N LYS A 170 -0.67 -13.29 -2.48
CA LYS A 170 0.62 -12.97 -1.86
C LYS A 170 0.47 -12.07 -0.65
N LEU A 171 -0.29 -10.98 -0.76
CA LEU A 171 -0.58 -10.07 0.36
C LEU A 171 -1.27 -10.81 1.52
N ALA A 172 -2.27 -11.64 1.21
CA ALA A 172 -3.00 -12.43 2.19
C ALA A 172 -2.12 -13.47 2.88
N LYS A 173 -1.23 -14.15 2.15
CA LYS A 173 -0.23 -15.08 2.71
C LYS A 173 0.66 -14.36 3.72
N MET A 174 1.25 -13.23 3.33
CA MET A 174 2.14 -12.43 4.19
C MET A 174 1.45 -11.90 5.45
N LEU A 175 0.15 -11.59 5.36
CA LEU A 175 -0.65 -11.19 6.52
C LEU A 175 -0.92 -12.39 7.45
N ARG A 176 -1.33 -13.53 6.90
CA ARG A 176 -1.63 -14.75 7.66
C ARG A 176 -0.43 -15.31 8.42
N GLU A 177 0.77 -15.15 7.89
CA GLU A 177 2.03 -15.53 8.57
C GLU A 177 2.19 -14.86 9.94
N LYS A 178 1.57 -13.69 10.14
CA LYS A 178 1.62 -12.94 11.41
C LYS A 178 0.39 -13.08 12.29
N LYS A 179 -0.62 -13.85 11.85
CA LYS A 179 -1.92 -14.00 12.52
C LYS A 179 -1.86 -14.27 14.03
N ASN A 180 -0.90 -15.10 14.45
CA ASN A 180 -0.76 -15.53 15.84
C ASN A 180 0.40 -14.82 16.58
N ALA A 181 1.04 -13.84 15.95
CA ALA A 181 2.23 -13.17 16.48
C ALA A 181 1.91 -11.97 17.39
N GLY A 182 0.62 -11.69 17.66
CA GLY A 182 0.16 -10.57 18.46
C GLY A 182 -0.07 -9.28 17.64
N MET A 183 -0.69 -8.28 18.28
CA MET A 183 -1.14 -7.07 17.59
C MET A 183 0.00 -6.28 16.97
N GLU A 184 1.14 -6.21 17.67
CA GLU A 184 2.31 -5.47 17.21
C GLU A 184 2.81 -5.97 15.85
N GLU A 185 2.98 -7.28 15.72
CA GLU A 185 3.50 -7.89 14.50
C GLU A 185 2.47 -7.88 13.37
N VAL A 186 1.18 -8.03 13.69
CA VAL A 186 0.09 -7.88 12.72
C VAL A 186 0.00 -6.45 12.22
N TRP A 187 0.10 -5.46 13.11
CA TRP A 187 0.08 -4.05 12.75
C TRP A 187 1.28 -3.68 11.87
N LYS A 188 2.50 -4.06 12.25
CA LYS A 188 3.71 -3.84 11.44
C LYS A 188 3.54 -4.45 10.05
N ARG A 189 2.93 -5.63 9.96
CA ARG A 189 2.63 -6.28 8.69
C ARG A 189 1.59 -5.50 7.90
N CYS A 190 0.48 -5.07 8.51
CA CYS A 190 -0.52 -4.25 7.83
C CYS A 190 0.08 -2.94 7.31
N ALA A 191 0.89 -2.25 8.12
CA ALA A 191 1.60 -1.05 7.72
C ALA A 191 2.54 -1.32 6.54
N TYR A 192 3.32 -2.41 6.59
CA TYR A 192 4.17 -2.83 5.49
C TYR A 192 3.37 -3.11 4.21
N LEU A 193 2.30 -3.91 4.27
CA LEU A 193 1.46 -4.23 3.12
C LEU A 193 0.80 -2.99 2.52
N TYR A 194 0.25 -2.11 3.36
CA TYR A 194 -0.31 -0.83 2.94
C TYR A 194 0.75 0.07 2.27
N THR A 195 2.03 -0.13 2.61
CA THR A 195 3.10 0.64 1.99
C THR A 195 3.58 0.11 0.65
N LEU A 196 3.28 -1.13 0.28
CA LEU A 196 3.69 -1.71 -1.01
C LEU A 196 2.96 -1.01 -2.15
N GLU A 197 3.66 -0.78 -3.27
CA GLU A 197 3.01 -0.47 -4.53
C GLU A 197 2.13 -1.66 -4.94
N SER A 198 0.84 -1.56 -4.62
CA SER A 198 -0.17 -2.59 -4.85
C SER A 198 -1.55 -1.96 -4.89
N PHE A 199 -2.53 -2.71 -5.39
CA PHE A 199 -3.92 -2.26 -5.43
C PHE A 199 -4.52 -1.95 -4.05
N LEU A 200 -3.96 -2.52 -2.97
CA LEU A 200 -4.57 -2.50 -1.64
C LEU A 200 -4.70 -1.07 -1.08
N TYR A 201 -3.62 -0.28 -1.12
CA TYR A 201 -3.64 1.08 -0.57
C TYR A 201 -4.54 2.01 -1.40
N GLN A 202 -4.56 1.82 -2.73
CA GLN A 202 -5.38 2.60 -3.65
C GLN A 202 -6.86 2.34 -3.39
N THR A 203 -7.25 1.06 -3.34
CA THR A 203 -8.64 0.63 -3.14
C THR A 203 -9.15 1.03 -1.77
N LEU A 204 -8.34 0.83 -0.72
CA LEU A 204 -8.71 1.20 0.65
C LEU A 204 -8.91 2.72 0.77
N ASN A 205 -7.97 3.53 0.28
CA ASN A 205 -8.10 4.98 0.38
C ASN A 205 -9.24 5.54 -0.45
N ALA A 206 -9.52 4.96 -1.63
CA ALA A 206 -10.68 5.32 -2.44
C ALA A 206 -11.98 5.03 -1.67
N ALA A 207 -12.11 3.85 -1.08
CA ALA A 207 -13.27 3.47 -0.27
C ALA A 207 -13.48 4.39 0.93
N MET A 208 -12.41 4.71 1.66
CA MET A 208 -12.45 5.61 2.82
C MET A 208 -12.87 7.03 2.45
N ARG A 209 -12.64 7.49 1.22
CA ARG A 209 -13.09 8.81 0.74
C ARG A 209 -14.55 8.84 0.27
N LEU A 210 -15.07 7.69 -0.16
CA LEU A 210 -16.47 7.55 -0.58
C LEU A 210 -17.43 7.34 0.59
N VAL A 211 -16.93 7.03 1.80
CA VAL A 211 -17.79 6.72 2.94
C VAL A 211 -18.76 7.87 3.25
N GLY A 212 -20.03 7.54 3.38
CA GLY A 212 -21.11 8.50 3.63
C GLY A 212 -21.64 9.20 2.39
N ASP A 213 -21.08 8.94 1.20
CA ASP A 213 -21.70 9.29 -0.06
C ASP A 213 -22.91 8.36 -0.32
N LYS A 214 -24.06 8.97 -0.61
CA LYS A 214 -25.31 8.25 -0.87
C LYS A 214 -25.34 7.63 -2.26
N GLU A 215 -24.73 8.28 -3.26
CA GLU A 215 -24.71 7.77 -4.64
C GLU A 215 -23.86 6.50 -4.74
N HIS A 216 -22.77 6.45 -3.97
CA HIS A 216 -21.82 5.34 -3.95
C HIS A 216 -22.01 4.40 -2.75
N GLU A 217 -23.19 4.37 -2.12
CA GLU A 217 -23.44 3.65 -0.87
C GLU A 217 -23.10 2.16 -0.95
N GLN A 218 -23.57 1.49 -2.00
CA GLN A 218 -23.33 0.07 -2.20
C GLN A 218 -21.83 -0.23 -2.38
N VAL A 219 -21.10 0.67 -3.06
CA VAL A 219 -19.67 0.52 -3.31
C VAL A 219 -18.91 0.57 -1.99
N TRP A 220 -19.05 1.65 -1.21
CA TRP A 220 -18.27 1.77 0.02
C TRP A 220 -18.70 0.75 1.09
N ARG A 221 -19.98 0.36 1.16
CA ARG A 221 -20.43 -0.72 2.05
C ARG A 221 -19.82 -2.07 1.69
N SER A 222 -19.69 -2.38 0.40
CA SER A 222 -18.97 -3.58 -0.03
C SER A 222 -17.52 -3.56 0.45
N LYS A 223 -16.85 -2.41 0.32
CA LYS A 223 -15.45 -2.25 0.76
C LYS A 223 -15.30 -2.29 2.28
N VAL A 224 -16.30 -1.84 3.04
CA VAL A 224 -16.35 -2.01 4.50
C VAL A 224 -16.32 -3.49 4.87
N ARG A 225 -17.08 -4.34 4.17
CA ARG A 225 -17.12 -5.79 4.45
C ARG A 225 -15.80 -6.49 4.12
N THR A 226 -15.18 -6.13 2.99
CA THR A 226 -13.96 -6.79 2.50
C THR A 226 -12.69 -6.20 3.15
N LEU A 227 -12.48 -4.89 3.04
CA LEU A 227 -11.26 -4.22 3.49
C LEU A 227 -11.35 -3.66 4.91
N GLY A 228 -12.55 -3.62 5.50
CA GLY A 228 -12.75 -3.13 6.86
C GLY A 228 -11.88 -3.78 7.93
N PRO A 229 -11.82 -5.12 8.03
CA PRO A 229 -10.96 -5.80 8.99
C PRO A 229 -9.49 -5.40 8.85
N PHE A 230 -8.99 -5.26 7.61
CA PHE A 230 -7.62 -4.79 7.36
C PHE A 230 -7.44 -3.35 7.83
N CYS A 231 -8.40 -2.47 7.51
CA CYS A 231 -8.39 -1.07 7.93
C CYS A 231 -8.38 -0.96 9.46
N LEU A 232 -9.18 -1.75 10.18
CA LEU A 232 -9.24 -1.72 11.64
C LEU A 232 -7.90 -2.15 12.25
N LEU A 233 -7.28 -3.22 11.72
CA LEU A 233 -5.96 -3.69 12.16
C LEU A 233 -4.86 -2.65 11.91
N LEU A 234 -4.94 -1.89 10.82
CA LEU A 234 -3.98 -0.83 10.50
C LEU A 234 -4.23 0.45 11.34
N TRP A 235 -5.49 0.76 11.63
CA TRP A 235 -5.89 1.97 12.36
C TRP A 235 -5.51 1.90 13.84
N ASP A 236 -5.67 0.74 14.47
CA ASP A 236 -5.43 0.53 15.89
C ASP A 236 -3.94 0.31 16.18
N ASP A 237 -3.17 1.40 16.14
CA ASP A 237 -1.73 1.40 16.43
C ASP A 237 -1.43 1.00 17.89
N PRO A 238 -0.84 -0.19 18.14
CA PRO A 238 -0.57 -0.66 19.49
C PRO A 238 0.59 0.08 20.16
N PHE A 239 1.41 0.82 19.41
CA PHE A 239 2.51 1.59 19.98
C PHE A 239 2.02 2.88 20.63
N ASN A 240 0.92 3.43 20.14
CA ASN A 240 0.28 4.66 20.61
C ASN A 240 1.31 5.76 20.97
N GLN A 241 2.40 5.82 20.20
CA GLN A 241 3.43 6.82 20.40
C GLN A 241 2.83 8.12 19.87
N LYS A 242 2.29 8.94 20.78
CA LYS A 242 2.08 10.36 20.48
C LYS A 242 3.45 10.91 20.08
N LEU A 243 3.69 11.02 18.78
CA LEU A 243 4.87 11.67 18.26
C LEU A 243 4.76 13.14 18.64
N THR A 244 5.37 13.53 19.76
CA THR A 244 5.53 14.92 20.21
C THR A 244 6.57 15.68 19.39
N ILE A 245 6.77 15.28 18.13
CA ILE A 245 7.80 15.83 17.26
C ILE A 245 7.09 16.53 16.12
N GLU A 246 7.22 17.85 16.09
CA GLU A 246 6.87 18.66 14.93
C GLU A 246 7.75 18.24 13.75
N LYS A 247 7.13 17.79 12.67
CA LYS A 247 7.82 17.33 11.46
C LYS A 247 7.15 17.94 10.24
N THR A 248 7.95 18.60 9.41
CA THR A 248 7.52 19.01 8.07
C THR A 248 7.56 17.80 7.14
N LEU A 249 6.44 17.57 6.44
CA LEU A 249 6.27 16.49 5.48
C LEU A 249 5.59 17.05 4.22
N TYR A 250 5.88 16.44 3.08
CA TYR A 250 5.39 16.83 1.77
C TYR A 250 4.50 15.76 1.16
N ARG A 251 3.53 16.19 0.37
CA ARG A 251 2.56 15.31 -0.30
C ARG A 251 2.01 16.02 -1.53
N GLY A 252 2.18 15.40 -2.70
CA GLY A 252 1.50 15.81 -3.92
C GLY A 252 -0.01 15.50 -3.88
N ALA A 253 -0.79 16.29 -4.62
CA ALA A 253 -2.19 15.98 -4.89
C ALA A 253 -2.65 16.75 -6.14
N LYS A 254 -3.47 16.10 -6.96
CA LYS A 254 -4.26 16.79 -7.99
C LYS A 254 -5.54 17.30 -7.35
N LEU A 255 -5.65 18.62 -7.21
CA LEU A 255 -6.76 19.28 -6.53
C LEU A 255 -7.55 20.17 -7.48
N THR A 256 -8.87 20.23 -7.27
CA THR A 256 -9.73 21.25 -7.88
C THR A 256 -9.49 22.62 -7.26
N LYS A 257 -9.90 23.69 -7.94
CA LYS A 257 -9.74 25.07 -7.42
C LYS A 257 -10.46 25.26 -6.10
N GLU A 258 -11.63 24.65 -5.96
CA GLU A 258 -12.46 24.68 -4.75
C GLU A 258 -11.75 23.98 -3.58
N GLN A 259 -11.08 22.85 -3.86
CA GLN A 259 -10.29 22.15 -2.85
C GLN A 259 -9.09 22.96 -2.40
N ILE A 260 -8.35 23.58 -3.33
CA ILE A 260 -7.22 24.46 -3.02
C ILE A 260 -7.66 25.60 -2.09
N ALA A 261 -8.74 26.30 -2.44
CA ALA A 261 -9.29 27.36 -1.60
C ALA A 261 -9.65 26.87 -0.19
N GLY A 262 -10.23 25.67 -0.06
CA GLY A 262 -10.55 25.07 1.24
C GLY A 262 -9.32 24.73 2.09
N TYR A 263 -8.23 24.24 1.48
CA TYR A 263 -6.98 24.00 2.19
C TYR A 263 -6.30 25.31 2.62
N GLU A 264 -6.31 26.34 1.75
CA GLU A 264 -5.74 27.65 2.06
C GLU A 264 -6.48 28.35 3.20
N ASP A 265 -7.81 28.29 3.23
CA ASP A 265 -8.63 28.85 4.31
C ASP A 265 -8.29 28.17 5.65
N MET A 266 -8.22 26.84 5.67
CA MET A 266 -7.85 26.10 6.87
C MET A 266 -6.41 26.42 7.33
N ALA A 267 -5.46 26.56 6.39
CA ALA A 267 -4.08 26.92 6.73
C ALA A 267 -3.96 28.32 7.35
N LYS A 268 -4.87 29.25 7.02
CA LYS A 268 -4.92 30.60 7.61
C LYS A 268 -5.52 30.60 9.02
N ASN A 269 -6.40 29.65 9.33
CA ASN A 269 -7.01 29.51 10.64
C ASN A 269 -6.21 28.57 11.55
N LYS A 270 -5.30 29.13 12.37
CA LYS A 270 -4.41 28.38 13.27
C LYS A 270 -5.12 27.52 14.32
N GLU A 271 -6.39 27.79 14.61
CA GLU A 271 -7.19 27.01 15.57
C GLU A 271 -8.01 25.90 14.90
N ALA A 272 -8.11 25.92 13.56
CA ALA A 272 -8.84 24.90 12.81
C ALA A 272 -7.96 23.66 12.57
N CYS A 273 -8.44 22.51 13.03
CA CYS A 273 -7.84 21.22 12.72
C CYS A 273 -8.71 20.47 11.70
N GLY A 274 -8.13 20.10 10.57
CA GLY A 274 -8.75 19.22 9.58
C GLY A 274 -8.20 17.81 9.65
N SER A 275 -9.08 16.82 9.52
CA SER A 275 -8.69 15.43 9.33
C SER A 275 -8.95 14.99 7.89
N PHE A 276 -8.02 14.22 7.34
CA PHE A 276 -8.24 13.53 6.07
C PHE A 276 -9.15 12.31 6.32
N GLN A 277 -10.04 12.03 5.36
CA GLN A 277 -10.97 10.89 5.46
C GLN A 277 -10.26 9.53 5.39
N ALA A 278 -9.17 9.47 4.65
CA ALA A 278 -8.37 8.29 4.37
C ALA A 278 -6.95 8.47 4.90
N TYR A 279 -6.19 7.37 4.94
CA TYR A 279 -4.78 7.43 5.28
C TYR A 279 -3.99 8.30 4.30
N THR A 280 -3.08 9.10 4.82
CA THR A 280 -2.21 9.97 4.04
C THR A 280 -0.77 9.49 4.08
N SER A 281 -0.25 9.12 2.91
CA SER A 281 1.18 8.92 2.71
C SER A 281 1.84 10.27 2.42
N CYS A 282 2.95 10.56 3.10
CA CYS A 282 3.75 11.77 2.94
C CYS A 282 5.24 11.41 2.87
N SER A 283 6.04 12.32 2.31
CA SER A 283 7.49 12.21 2.16
C SER A 283 8.21 13.26 3.02
N ARG A 284 9.48 13.02 3.33
CA ARG A 284 10.39 14.06 3.87
C ARG A 284 11.10 14.85 2.79
N SER A 285 11.13 14.32 1.56
CA SER A 285 11.66 15.02 0.40
C SER A 285 10.54 15.79 -0.28
N ILE A 286 10.85 17.02 -0.71
CA ILE A 286 9.97 17.89 -1.49
C ILE A 286 9.93 17.48 -2.97
N ASP A 287 10.91 16.70 -3.43
CA ASP A 287 11.03 16.25 -4.82
C ASP A 287 10.04 15.12 -5.17
N VAL A 288 9.03 14.89 -4.33
CA VAL A 288 8.07 13.78 -4.39
C VAL A 288 6.64 14.30 -4.57
#